data_AF-A0A498JSS0-F1
#
_entry.id   AF-A0A498JSS0-F1
#
_cell.length_a   1.000
_cell.length_b   1.000
_cell.length_c   1.000
_cell.angle_alpha   90.00
_cell.angle_beta   90.00
_cell.angle_gamma   90.00
#
_symmetry.space_group_name_H-M   'P 1'
#
loop_
_entity.id
_entity.type
_entity.pdbx_description
1 polymer ?
#
loop_
_entity_poly.entity_id
_entity_poly.type
_entity_poly.pdbx_seq_one_letter_code
_entity_poly.pdbx_strand_id
1 'polypeptide(L)'
;MFNLTPDRFSDGGTFQSVDAAISQVRSMISEGADMIDIGAQSTRPMASRISVQQGLDRLTPVLEAVLGLPEAEGKIVSVDTFYSEVAAEAVSKGAHIVNDASAGQLDSNMFKVIADLKVPYIAMHMRGDLSTMKNSENLQYDNACKQVASELYLKVGEAEILGIPAWRMIIDPGLGFSKNREHNLEILMGLPNIQAEIGRKSLALSRAPILIGPS
;
A
#
# COMPACT_ATOMS: atom_id res chain seq x y z
N MET A 1 -9.16 -4.97 -1.36
CA MET A 1 -8.50 -3.89 -2.14
C MET A 1 -9.11 -3.85 -3.53
N PHE A 2 -9.28 -2.66 -4.12
CA PHE A 2 -9.60 -2.51 -5.53
C PHE A 2 -8.99 -1.24 -6.11
N ASN A 3 -8.74 -1.24 -7.42
CA ASN A 3 -8.15 -0.11 -8.14
C ASN A 3 -9.16 0.48 -9.11
N LEU A 4 -9.23 1.82 -9.17
CA LEU A 4 -10.14 2.61 -10.00
C LEU A 4 -9.70 2.71 -11.46
N THR A 5 -9.13 1.64 -12.00
CA THR A 5 -8.56 1.66 -13.35
C THR A 5 -9.64 1.51 -14.41
N PRO A 6 -9.48 2.17 -15.58
CA PRO A 6 -10.52 2.18 -16.60
C PRO A 6 -10.93 0.76 -17.05
N ASP A 7 -9.99 -0.18 -17.16
CA ASP A 7 -10.27 -1.57 -17.55
C ASP A 7 -11.27 -2.31 -16.65
N ARG A 8 -11.52 -1.85 -15.42
CA ARG A 8 -12.57 -2.37 -14.54
C ARG A 8 -13.80 -1.47 -14.40
N PHE A 9 -13.72 -0.21 -14.85
CA PHE A 9 -14.70 0.84 -14.54
C PHE A 9 -15.06 1.73 -15.76
N SER A 10 -14.72 1.34 -17.01
CA SER A 10 -14.70 2.24 -18.18
C SER A 10 -16.02 2.47 -18.92
N ASP A 11 -17.08 1.73 -18.66
CA ASP A 11 -18.16 1.67 -19.67
C ASP A 11 -19.21 2.79 -19.54
N GLY A 12 -19.08 3.65 -18.53
CA GLY A 12 -19.66 4.99 -18.55
C GLY A 12 -18.96 5.89 -17.55
N GLY A 13 -19.05 7.20 -17.76
CA GLY A 13 -18.15 8.20 -17.15
C GLY A 13 -18.12 8.22 -15.60
N THR A 14 -17.52 9.26 -15.04
CA THR A 14 -17.16 9.37 -13.60
C THR A 14 -18.25 8.94 -12.61
N PHE A 15 -19.54 9.14 -12.93
CA PHE A 15 -20.65 8.68 -12.09
C PHE A 15 -20.82 7.17 -12.07
N GLN A 16 -20.71 6.48 -13.21
CA GLN A 16 -20.80 5.02 -13.23
C GLN A 16 -19.59 4.36 -12.56
N SER A 17 -18.40 4.99 -12.64
CA SER A 17 -17.24 4.49 -11.91
C SER A 17 -17.40 4.63 -10.39
N VAL A 18 -18.08 5.68 -9.91
CA VAL A 18 -18.41 5.86 -8.48
C VAL A 18 -19.45 4.83 -8.02
N ASP A 19 -20.55 4.64 -8.76
CA ASP A 19 -21.60 3.68 -8.38
C ASP A 19 -21.08 2.23 -8.36
N ALA A 20 -20.22 1.87 -9.32
CA ALA A 20 -19.55 0.58 -9.34
C ALA A 20 -18.60 0.42 -8.14
N ALA A 21 -17.85 1.45 -7.77
CA ALA A 21 -16.98 1.42 -6.59
C ALA A 21 -17.79 1.28 -5.28
N ILE A 22 -18.91 2.00 -5.13
CA ILE A 22 -19.83 1.86 -4.00
C ILE A 22 -20.35 0.42 -3.92
N SER A 23 -20.77 -0.14 -5.05
CA SER A 23 -21.30 -1.51 -5.12
C SER A 23 -20.23 -2.54 -4.71
N GLN A 24 -19.00 -2.35 -5.18
CA GLN A 24 -17.85 -3.18 -4.80
C GLN A 24 -17.56 -3.08 -3.29
N VAL A 25 -17.58 -1.87 -2.73
CA VAL A 25 -17.35 -1.64 -1.30
C VAL A 25 -18.43 -2.32 -0.45
N ARG A 26 -19.71 -2.20 -0.84
CA ARG A 26 -20.81 -2.91 -0.17
C ARG A 26 -20.61 -4.42 -0.19
N SER A 27 -20.19 -5.00 -1.33
CA SER A 27 -19.86 -6.43 -1.43
C SER A 27 -18.76 -6.80 -0.44
N MET A 28 -17.65 -6.06 -0.44
CA MET A 28 -16.52 -6.29 0.47
C MET A 28 -16.95 -6.22 1.94
N ILE A 29 -17.75 -5.23 2.32
CA ILE A 29 -18.27 -5.09 3.69
C ILE A 29 -19.16 -6.29 4.04
N SER A 30 -20.04 -6.71 3.13
CA SER A 30 -20.93 -7.87 3.35
C SER A 30 -20.17 -9.19 3.45
N GLU A 31 -19.01 -9.29 2.81
CA GLU A 31 -18.08 -10.41 2.88
C GLU A 31 -17.19 -10.38 4.14
N GLY A 32 -17.34 -9.34 4.99
CA GLY A 32 -16.65 -9.22 6.27
C GLY A 32 -15.36 -8.42 6.23
N ALA A 33 -15.12 -7.60 5.21
CA ALA A 33 -13.95 -6.72 5.19
C ALA A 33 -14.02 -5.70 6.33
N ASP A 34 -12.95 -5.60 7.12
CA ASP A 34 -12.77 -4.55 8.14
C ASP A 34 -12.01 -3.34 7.60
N MET A 35 -11.26 -3.54 6.51
CA MET A 35 -10.51 -2.50 5.83
C MET A 35 -10.79 -2.52 4.33
N ILE A 36 -11.04 -1.34 3.77
CA ILE A 36 -11.24 -1.08 2.35
C ILE A 36 -10.01 -0.33 1.86
N ASP A 37 -9.26 -0.92 0.95
CA ASP A 37 -8.06 -0.30 0.36
C ASP A 37 -8.34 0.11 -1.09
N ILE A 38 -8.21 1.41 -1.37
CA ILE A 38 -8.62 2.05 -2.62
C ILE A 38 -7.39 2.63 -3.32
N GLY A 39 -7.08 2.15 -4.53
CA GLY A 39 -6.02 2.68 -5.37
C GLY A 39 -6.55 3.39 -6.61
N ALA A 40 -5.95 4.51 -7.01
CA ALA A 40 -6.32 5.22 -8.24
C ALA A 40 -5.69 4.63 -9.52
N GLN A 41 -4.66 3.79 -9.34
CA GLN A 41 -3.85 3.20 -10.40
C GLN A 41 -3.55 1.74 -10.12
N SER A 42 -3.27 0.99 -11.19
CA SER A 42 -2.83 -0.40 -11.07
C SER A 42 -1.38 -0.43 -10.61
N THR A 43 -1.10 -1.28 -9.64
CA THR A 43 0.26 -1.66 -9.20
C THR A 43 0.73 -2.97 -9.85
N ARG A 44 0.02 -3.45 -10.88
CA ARG A 44 0.44 -4.64 -11.65
C ARG A 44 1.75 -4.37 -12.42
N PRO A 45 2.55 -5.42 -12.71
CA PRO A 45 3.72 -5.29 -13.57
C PRO A 45 3.39 -4.61 -14.88
N MET A 46 4.24 -3.68 -15.30
CA MET A 46 4.13 -2.91 -16.54
C MET A 46 2.88 -2.00 -16.63
N ALA A 47 2.17 -1.77 -15.52
CA ALA A 47 1.10 -0.79 -15.50
C ALA A 47 1.65 0.62 -15.81
N SER A 48 0.96 1.34 -16.70
CA SER A 48 1.31 2.72 -17.00
C SER A 48 1.02 3.62 -15.79
N ARG A 49 2.00 4.46 -15.44
CA ARG A 49 1.79 5.48 -14.41
C ARG A 49 0.79 6.52 -14.92
N ILE A 50 -0.07 6.97 -14.03
CA ILE A 50 -0.92 8.14 -14.23
C ILE A 50 -0.32 9.34 -13.50
N SER A 51 -0.68 10.55 -13.91
CA SER A 51 -0.28 11.76 -13.19
C SER A 51 -0.98 11.86 -11.83
N VAL A 52 -0.42 12.65 -10.92
CA VAL A 52 -1.05 12.97 -9.63
C VAL A 52 -2.49 13.47 -9.83
N GLN A 53 -2.70 14.42 -10.75
CA GLN A 53 -4.03 14.97 -11.03
C GLN A 53 -5.00 13.88 -11.50
N GLN A 54 -4.58 13.02 -12.43
CA GLN A 54 -5.42 11.89 -12.87
C GLN A 54 -5.75 10.92 -11.73
N GLY A 55 -4.81 10.72 -10.80
CA GLY A 55 -5.04 9.93 -9.60
C GLY A 55 -6.11 10.55 -8.70
N LEU A 56 -6.00 11.85 -8.42
CA LEU A 56 -6.97 12.62 -7.62
C LEU A 56 -8.36 12.65 -8.26
N ASP A 57 -8.44 12.93 -9.57
CA ASP A 57 -9.71 12.98 -10.30
C ASP A 57 -10.48 11.66 -10.23
N ARG A 58 -9.78 10.53 -10.14
CA ARG A 58 -10.37 9.20 -9.95
C ARG A 58 -10.71 8.93 -8.49
N LEU A 59 -9.77 9.20 -7.58
CA LEU A 59 -9.86 8.80 -6.18
C LEU A 59 -10.87 9.63 -5.40
N THR A 60 -10.81 10.96 -5.51
CA THR A 60 -11.54 11.86 -4.61
C THR A 60 -13.05 11.63 -4.64
N PRO A 61 -13.72 11.54 -5.82
CA PRO A 61 -15.17 11.29 -5.85
C PRO A 61 -15.57 9.95 -5.23
N VAL A 62 -14.75 8.91 -5.42
CA VAL A 62 -15.01 7.58 -4.85
C VAL A 62 -14.78 7.58 -3.34
N LEU A 63 -13.69 8.19 -2.88
CA LEU A 63 -13.36 8.25 -1.47
C LEU A 63 -14.45 8.98 -0.67
N GLU A 64 -14.90 10.15 -1.16
CA GLU A 64 -16.00 10.90 -0.55
C GLU A 64 -17.30 10.09 -0.52
N ALA A 65 -17.63 9.40 -1.62
CA ALA A 65 -18.81 8.57 -1.69
C ALA A 65 -18.75 7.37 -0.73
N VAL A 66 -17.61 6.67 -0.66
CA VAL A 66 -17.39 5.51 0.22
C VAL A 66 -17.45 5.91 1.69
N LEU A 67 -16.80 7.01 2.07
CA LEU A 67 -16.83 7.52 3.45
C LEU A 67 -18.23 8.01 3.86
N GLY A 68 -19.08 8.39 2.90
CA GLY A 68 -20.48 8.75 3.14
C GLY A 68 -21.44 7.56 3.26
N LEU A 69 -20.99 6.32 3.05
CA LEU A 69 -21.84 5.13 3.16
C LEU A 69 -22.08 4.78 4.64
N PRO A 70 -23.35 4.63 5.09
CA PRO A 70 -23.64 4.11 6.42
C PRO A 70 -23.00 2.73 6.67
N GLU A 71 -22.92 1.88 5.64
CA GLU A 71 -22.31 0.55 5.73
C GLU A 71 -20.80 0.61 5.99
N ALA A 72 -20.13 1.71 5.60
CA ALA A 72 -18.71 1.94 5.86
C ALA A 72 -18.44 2.52 7.26
N GLU A 73 -19.48 2.83 8.04
CA GLU A 73 -19.32 3.29 9.41
C GLU A 73 -18.57 2.24 10.25
N GLY A 74 -17.50 2.66 10.92
CA GLY A 74 -16.63 1.77 11.69
C GLY A 74 -15.65 0.93 10.87
N LYS A 75 -15.63 1.06 9.54
CA LYS A 75 -14.64 0.43 8.66
C LYS A 75 -13.42 1.33 8.45
N ILE A 76 -12.26 0.70 8.29
CA ILE A 76 -11.02 1.41 8.00
C ILE A 76 -10.93 1.63 6.49
N VAL A 77 -10.64 2.85 6.06
CA VAL A 77 -10.40 3.18 4.65
C VAL A 77 -8.92 3.51 4.47
N SER A 78 -8.22 2.68 3.71
CA SER A 78 -6.84 2.87 3.30
C SER A 78 -6.79 3.38 1.86
N VAL A 79 -5.77 4.18 1.54
CA VAL A 79 -5.47 4.60 0.17
C VAL A 79 -4.13 4.01 -0.27
N ASP A 80 -4.16 3.24 -1.36
CA ASP A 80 -2.99 2.73 -2.05
C ASP A 80 -2.43 3.78 -3.01
N THR A 81 -1.30 4.37 -2.64
CA THR A 81 -0.61 5.36 -3.45
C THR A 81 0.87 5.44 -3.11
N PHE A 82 1.67 5.70 -4.14
CA PHE A 82 3.07 6.08 -3.99
C PHE A 82 3.31 7.58 -4.26
N TYR A 83 2.25 8.38 -4.38
CA TYR A 83 2.32 9.84 -4.51
C TYR A 83 1.91 10.50 -3.19
N SER A 84 2.80 11.30 -2.62
CA SER A 84 2.60 12.00 -1.36
C SER A 84 1.48 13.05 -1.44
N GLU A 85 1.27 13.70 -2.59
CA GLU A 85 0.16 14.61 -2.80
C GLU A 85 -1.19 13.89 -2.79
N VAL A 86 -1.26 12.69 -3.38
CA VAL A 86 -2.48 11.85 -3.34
C VAL A 86 -2.76 11.37 -1.92
N ALA A 87 -1.71 10.98 -1.18
CA ALA A 87 -1.83 10.59 0.23
C ALA A 87 -2.36 11.75 1.09
N ALA A 88 -1.81 12.95 0.91
CA ALA A 88 -2.22 14.15 1.64
C ALA A 88 -3.69 14.52 1.36
N GLU A 89 -4.10 14.52 0.09
CA GLU A 89 -5.49 14.82 -0.28
C GLU A 89 -6.44 13.73 0.23
N ALA A 90 -6.10 12.46 0.08
CA ALA A 90 -6.93 11.37 0.61
C ALA A 90 -7.18 11.48 2.12
N VAL A 91 -6.13 11.75 2.90
CA VAL A 91 -6.27 11.91 4.35
C VAL A 91 -7.03 13.18 4.70
N SER A 92 -6.86 14.28 3.95
CA SER A 92 -7.65 15.51 4.14
C SER A 92 -9.16 15.27 3.95
N LYS A 93 -9.52 14.27 3.14
CA LYS A 93 -10.89 13.82 2.88
C LYS A 93 -11.41 12.75 3.83
N GLY A 94 -10.58 12.23 4.73
CA GLY A 94 -10.97 11.27 5.76
C GLY A 94 -10.47 9.84 5.54
N ALA A 95 -9.52 9.59 4.62
CA ALA A 95 -8.81 8.33 4.61
C ALA A 95 -8.06 8.11 5.94
N HIS A 96 -8.04 6.86 6.41
CA HIS A 96 -7.55 6.49 7.74
C HIS A 96 -6.11 5.99 7.71
N ILE A 97 -5.66 5.40 6.61
CA ILE A 97 -4.34 4.78 6.45
C ILE A 97 -3.80 5.11 5.06
N VAL A 98 -2.48 5.28 4.95
CA VAL A 98 -1.79 5.32 3.66
C VAL A 98 -1.02 4.01 3.45
N ASN A 99 -1.32 3.33 2.36
CA ASN A 99 -0.63 2.14 1.90
C ASN A 99 0.32 2.50 0.75
N ASP A 100 1.62 2.39 0.96
CA ASP A 100 2.63 2.74 -0.04
C ASP A 100 3.46 1.54 -0.44
N ALA A 101 3.12 1.02 -1.63
CA ALA A 101 3.82 -0.08 -2.29
C ALA A 101 5.33 0.17 -2.51
N SER A 102 5.78 1.43 -2.46
CA SER A 102 7.17 1.81 -2.69
C SER A 102 7.96 2.11 -1.41
N ALA A 103 7.29 2.20 -0.25
CA ALA A 103 7.90 2.65 1.00
C ALA A 103 8.79 3.89 0.81
N GLY A 104 8.24 4.95 0.21
CA GLY A 104 8.90 6.23 -0.08
C GLY A 104 9.91 6.20 -1.23
N GLN A 105 10.12 5.06 -1.89
CA GLN A 105 11.11 4.95 -2.98
C GLN A 105 10.69 5.71 -4.24
N LEU A 106 9.39 5.83 -4.51
CA LEU A 106 8.89 6.49 -5.73
C LEU A 106 8.53 7.97 -5.52
N ASP A 107 8.54 8.44 -4.27
CA ASP A 107 8.32 9.83 -3.90
C ASP A 107 9.09 10.17 -2.62
N SER A 108 10.14 10.98 -2.76
CA SER A 108 11.01 11.39 -1.66
C SER A 108 10.31 12.24 -0.58
N ASN A 109 9.16 12.83 -0.88
CA ASN A 109 8.38 13.61 0.08
C ASN A 109 7.43 12.75 0.93
N MET A 110 7.21 11.48 0.56
CA MET A 110 6.22 10.60 1.20
C MET A 110 6.37 10.57 2.72
N PHE A 111 7.55 10.22 3.23
CA PHE A 111 7.73 10.09 4.68
C PHE A 111 7.48 11.39 5.45
N LYS A 112 7.90 12.53 4.90
CA LYS A 112 7.65 13.85 5.51
C LYS A 112 6.14 14.13 5.57
N VAL A 113 5.43 13.88 4.48
CA VAL A 113 3.97 14.05 4.43
C VAL A 113 3.28 13.14 5.44
N ILE A 114 3.61 11.86 5.50
CA ILE A 114 3.02 10.91 6.45
C ILE A 114 3.32 11.26 7.91
N ALA A 115 4.50 11.81 8.20
CA ALA A 115 4.83 12.31 9.54
C ALA A 115 3.84 13.40 9.98
N ASP A 116 3.53 14.34 9.09
CA ASP A 116 2.61 15.46 9.31
C ASP A 116 1.13 15.01 9.37
N LEU A 117 0.73 14.05 8.54
CA LEU A 117 -0.66 13.55 8.45
C LEU A 117 -1.12 12.79 9.69
N LYS A 118 -0.20 12.26 10.51
CA LYS A 118 -0.49 11.58 11.77
C LYS A 118 -1.39 10.33 11.67
N VAL A 119 -1.54 9.77 10.48
CA VAL A 119 -2.22 8.48 10.24
C VAL A 119 -1.23 7.29 10.27
N PRO A 120 -1.70 6.05 10.44
CA PRO A 120 -0.91 4.85 10.20
C PRO A 120 -0.40 4.77 8.76
N TYR A 121 0.74 4.10 8.59
CA TYR A 121 1.45 3.97 7.32
C TYR A 121 1.85 2.51 7.07
N ILE A 122 1.55 2.01 5.88
CA ILE A 122 1.96 0.68 5.44
C ILE A 122 3.15 0.85 4.50
N ALA A 123 4.30 0.33 4.91
CA ALA A 123 5.51 0.32 4.11
C ALA A 123 5.68 -1.07 3.49
N MET A 124 5.61 -1.15 2.16
CA MET A 124 5.83 -2.41 1.45
C MET A 124 7.23 -2.52 0.86
N HIS A 125 7.78 -3.74 0.89
CA HIS A 125 9.01 -4.06 0.21
C HIS A 125 8.79 -4.31 -1.29
N MET A 126 9.39 -3.47 -2.14
CA MET A 126 9.55 -3.69 -3.58
C MET A 126 10.96 -3.27 -4.00
N ARG A 127 11.59 -4.02 -4.92
CA ARG A 127 12.81 -3.58 -5.61
C ARG A 127 12.49 -3.04 -6.99
N GLY A 128 13.10 -1.92 -7.35
CA GLY A 128 12.82 -1.21 -8.59
C GLY A 128 11.46 -0.52 -8.54
N ASP A 129 10.71 -0.61 -9.63
CA ASP A 129 9.38 -0.02 -9.75
C ASP A 129 8.44 -0.91 -10.58
N LEU A 130 7.21 -0.44 -10.85
CA LEU A 130 6.21 -1.22 -11.60
C LEU A 130 6.71 -1.71 -12.98
N SER A 131 7.66 -1.00 -13.60
CA SER A 131 8.23 -1.36 -14.90
C SER A 131 9.41 -2.32 -14.82
N THR A 132 10.16 -2.29 -13.71
CA THR A 132 11.43 -3.01 -13.55
C THR A 132 11.38 -4.12 -12.51
N MET A 133 10.34 -4.21 -11.68
CA MET A 133 10.26 -5.18 -10.58
C MET A 133 10.33 -6.64 -11.04
N LYS A 134 10.04 -6.94 -12.31
CA LYS A 134 10.15 -8.29 -12.88
C LYS A 134 11.44 -8.55 -13.65
N ASN A 135 12.36 -7.59 -13.70
CA ASN A 135 13.66 -7.78 -14.34
C ASN A 135 14.51 -8.78 -13.54
N SER A 136 15.40 -9.49 -14.24
CA SER A 136 16.25 -10.54 -13.67
C SER A 136 17.03 -10.07 -12.44
N GLU A 137 17.55 -8.84 -12.47
CA GLU A 137 18.31 -8.22 -11.38
C GLU A 137 17.47 -8.07 -10.10
N ASN A 138 16.24 -7.54 -10.22
CA ASN A 138 15.35 -7.32 -9.07
C ASN A 138 14.79 -8.63 -8.49
N LEU A 139 14.84 -9.72 -9.26
CA LEU A 139 14.40 -11.04 -8.84
C LEU A 139 15.51 -11.87 -8.18
N GLN A 140 16.75 -11.38 -8.04
CA GLN A 140 17.83 -12.16 -7.40
C GLN A 140 17.78 -12.08 -5.87
N TYR A 141 17.46 -13.19 -5.20
CA TYR A 141 17.58 -13.32 -3.75
C TYR A 141 18.39 -14.57 -3.42
N ASP A 142 19.42 -14.42 -2.60
CA ASP A 142 20.14 -15.55 -2.00
C ASP A 142 19.31 -16.11 -0.82
N ASN A 143 18.64 -15.21 -0.08
CA ASN A 143 17.70 -15.55 0.97
C ASN A 143 16.60 -14.48 1.02
N ALA A 144 15.40 -14.82 0.55
CA ALA A 144 14.33 -13.85 0.38
C ALA A 144 13.93 -13.22 1.72
N CYS A 145 13.80 -14.03 2.78
CA CYS A 145 13.39 -13.51 4.09
C CYS A 145 14.39 -12.49 4.67
N LYS A 146 15.68 -12.82 4.67
CA LYS A 146 16.73 -11.99 5.27
C LYS A 146 16.93 -10.68 4.51
N GLN A 147 16.90 -10.75 3.18
CA GLN A 147 17.05 -9.58 2.32
C GLN A 147 15.82 -8.67 2.41
N VAL A 148 14.60 -9.23 2.31
CA VAL A 148 13.36 -8.45 2.50
C VAL A 148 13.34 -7.78 3.87
N ALA A 149 13.65 -8.50 4.95
CA ALA A 149 13.70 -7.92 6.29
C ALA A 149 14.73 -6.78 6.40
N SER A 150 15.91 -6.96 5.80
CA SER A 150 16.97 -5.96 5.86
C SER A 150 16.64 -4.71 5.06
N GLU A 151 16.12 -4.88 3.85
CA GLU A 151 15.75 -3.78 2.94
C GLU A 151 14.52 -3.02 3.47
N LEU A 152 13.53 -3.74 3.98
CA LEU A 152 12.35 -3.14 4.59
C LEU A 152 12.71 -2.36 5.86
N TYR A 153 13.60 -2.90 6.70
CA TYR A 153 14.12 -2.20 7.87
C TYR A 153 14.79 -0.86 7.51
N LEU A 154 15.55 -0.80 6.42
CA LEU A 154 16.17 0.46 5.98
C LEU A 154 15.10 1.53 5.69
N LYS A 155 13.99 1.13 5.05
CA LYS A 155 12.87 2.03 4.74
C LYS A 155 12.12 2.49 5.98
N VAL A 156 11.73 1.57 6.86
CA VAL A 156 11.00 1.96 8.08
C VAL A 156 11.87 2.67 9.11
N GLY A 157 13.19 2.41 9.12
CA GLY A 157 14.14 3.17 9.93
C GLY A 157 14.30 4.61 9.44
N GLU A 158 14.32 4.82 8.11
CA GLU A 158 14.29 6.17 7.52
C GLU A 158 12.98 6.90 7.84
N ALA A 159 11.84 6.22 7.72
CA ALA A 159 10.53 6.74 8.12
C ALA A 159 10.51 7.16 9.61
N GLU A 160 11.12 6.37 10.50
CA GLU A 160 11.22 6.68 11.94
C GLU A 160 12.04 7.94 12.19
N ILE A 161 13.21 8.07 11.54
CA ILE A 161 14.06 9.26 11.63
C ILE A 161 13.33 10.52 11.15
N LEU A 162 12.48 10.39 10.14
CA LEU A 162 11.68 11.48 9.59
C LEU A 162 10.38 11.77 10.37
N GLY A 163 10.15 11.08 11.49
CA GLY A 163 9.09 11.42 12.45
C GLY A 163 7.83 10.56 12.37
N ILE A 164 7.85 9.45 11.63
CA ILE A 164 6.78 8.44 11.67
C ILE A 164 7.11 7.45 12.79
N PRO A 165 6.45 7.51 13.95
CA PRO A 165 6.79 6.63 15.06
C PRO A 165 6.46 5.17 14.72
N ALA A 166 7.27 4.23 15.21
CA ALA A 166 7.13 2.80 14.93
C ALA A 166 5.73 2.23 15.19
N TRP A 167 5.02 2.73 16.22
CA TRP A 167 3.66 2.27 16.54
C TRP A 167 2.59 2.71 15.51
N ARG A 168 2.93 3.59 14.56
CA ARG A 168 2.09 3.93 13.39
C ARG A 168 2.46 3.13 12.14
N MET A 169 3.46 2.27 12.18
CA MET A 169 3.94 1.56 11.00
C MET A 169 3.46 0.11 10.95
N ILE A 170 3.01 -0.29 9.76
CA ILE A 170 2.73 -1.66 9.36
C ILE A 170 3.74 -2.01 8.27
N ILE A 171 4.28 -3.22 8.33
CA ILE A 171 5.24 -3.69 7.33
C ILE A 171 4.59 -4.69 6.39
N ASP A 172 4.89 -4.59 5.10
CA ASP A 172 4.42 -5.54 4.09
C ASP A 172 5.63 -6.13 3.35
N PRO A 173 5.86 -7.46 3.40
CA PRO A 173 6.94 -8.12 2.67
C PRO A 173 6.83 -8.01 1.14
N GLY A 174 5.68 -7.59 0.61
CA GLY A 174 5.41 -7.32 -0.80
C GLY A 174 5.37 -8.58 -1.65
N LEU A 175 4.51 -9.54 -1.31
CA LEU A 175 4.34 -10.75 -2.11
C LEU A 175 4.00 -10.40 -3.55
N GLY A 176 4.61 -11.07 -4.52
CA GLY A 176 4.45 -10.76 -5.94
C GLY A 176 5.28 -9.57 -6.43
N PHE A 177 5.71 -8.66 -5.57
CA PHE A 177 6.56 -7.52 -5.94
C PHE A 177 8.04 -7.87 -5.85
N SER A 178 8.70 -7.85 -7.01
CA SER A 178 10.12 -8.21 -7.16
C SER A 178 10.46 -9.58 -6.60
N LYS A 179 9.53 -10.54 -6.71
CA LYS A 179 9.67 -11.91 -6.22
C LYS A 179 9.13 -12.89 -7.26
N ASN A 180 9.80 -14.03 -7.38
CA ASN A 180 9.28 -15.19 -8.10
C ASN A 180 8.44 -16.05 -7.14
N ARG A 181 7.92 -17.17 -7.65
CA ARG A 181 7.06 -18.07 -6.88
C ARG A 181 7.78 -18.65 -5.66
N GLU A 182 9.04 -19.04 -5.82
CA GLU A 182 9.87 -19.66 -4.79
C GLU A 182 10.14 -18.66 -3.64
N HIS A 183 10.47 -17.41 -3.95
CA HIS A 183 10.66 -16.35 -2.96
C HIS A 183 9.37 -16.02 -2.22
N ASN A 184 8.22 -15.99 -2.91
CA ASN A 184 6.93 -15.76 -2.27
C ASN A 184 6.59 -16.87 -1.27
N LEU A 185 6.85 -18.14 -1.62
CA LEU A 185 6.67 -19.27 -0.71
C LEU A 185 7.63 -19.21 0.48
N GLU A 186 8.90 -18.87 0.23
CA GLU A 186 9.89 -18.69 1.30
C GLU A 186 9.42 -17.63 2.31
N ILE A 187 8.93 -16.49 1.84
CA ILE A 187 8.44 -15.39 2.68
C ILE A 187 7.19 -15.79 3.44
N LEU A 188 6.21 -16.43 2.80
CA LEU A 188 4.99 -16.88 3.46
C LEU A 188 5.28 -17.85 4.62
N MET A 189 6.22 -18.78 4.42
CA MET A 189 6.64 -19.72 5.47
C MET A 189 7.59 -19.07 6.50
N GLY A 190 8.25 -17.96 6.12
CA GLY A 190 9.31 -17.31 6.86
C GLY A 190 8.94 -15.99 7.52
N LEU A 191 7.65 -15.63 7.64
CA LEU A 191 7.23 -14.38 8.29
C LEU A 191 7.80 -14.19 9.70
N PRO A 192 7.86 -15.22 10.58
CA PRO A 192 8.51 -15.08 11.89
C PRO A 192 10.01 -14.75 11.78
N ASN A 193 10.68 -15.24 10.73
CA ASN A 193 12.10 -14.92 10.49
C ASN A 193 12.27 -13.45 10.08
N ILE A 194 11.38 -12.93 9.22
CA ILE A 194 11.40 -11.51 8.84
C ILE A 194 11.25 -10.63 10.08
N GLN A 195 10.27 -10.95 10.93
CA GLN A 195 10.03 -10.20 12.17
C GLN A 195 11.22 -10.29 13.14
N ALA A 196 11.82 -11.47 13.28
CA ALA A 196 13.00 -11.66 14.12
C ALA A 196 14.23 -10.89 13.60
N GLU A 197 14.48 -10.88 12.29
CA GLU A 197 15.58 -10.13 11.69
C GLU A 197 15.42 -8.61 11.86
N ILE A 198 14.21 -8.08 11.69
CA ILE A 198 13.90 -6.67 11.98
C ILE A 198 14.09 -6.39 13.48
N GLY A 199 13.61 -7.29 14.34
CA GLY A 199 13.69 -7.13 15.79
C GLY A 199 15.11 -7.12 16.37
N ARG A 200 16.08 -7.71 15.67
CA ARG A 200 17.51 -7.59 16.03
C ARG A 200 18.05 -6.17 15.82
N LYS A 201 17.41 -5.36 14.97
CA LYS A 201 17.85 -4.01 14.61
C LYS A 201 17.03 -2.92 15.30
N SER A 202 15.73 -3.13 15.49
CA SER A 202 14.84 -2.22 16.22
C SER A 202 13.83 -2.98 17.07
N LEU A 203 13.86 -2.73 18.39
CA LEU A 203 12.87 -3.26 19.31
C LEU A 203 11.48 -2.69 19.02
N ALA A 204 11.39 -1.42 18.62
CA ALA A 204 10.13 -0.76 18.35
C ALA A 204 9.39 -1.38 17.15
N LEU A 205 10.15 -1.78 16.12
CA LEU A 205 9.63 -2.43 14.91
C LEU A 205 9.57 -3.97 15.02
N SER A 206 10.16 -4.56 16.07
CA SER A 206 10.17 -6.01 16.29
C SER A 206 8.79 -6.66 16.38
N ARG A 207 7.75 -5.86 16.63
CA ARG A 207 6.35 -6.28 16.73
C ARG A 207 5.43 -5.48 15.82
N ALA A 208 5.99 -4.81 14.80
CA ALA A 208 5.18 -4.17 13.78
C ALA A 208 4.21 -5.22 13.19
N PRO A 209 2.92 -4.87 13.01
CA PRO A 209 1.99 -5.74 12.30
C PRO A 209 2.52 -6.02 10.89
N ILE A 210 2.32 -7.25 10.42
CA ILE A 210 2.69 -7.65 9.06
C ILE A 210 1.41 -7.73 8.23
N LEU A 211 1.31 -6.91 7.18
CA LEU A 211 0.27 -7.04 6.17
C LEU A 211 0.68 -8.13 5.18
N ILE A 212 -0.24 -9.05 4.89
CA ILE A 212 -0.08 -10.09 3.87
C ILE A 212 -1.34 -10.12 3.02
N GLY A 213 -1.18 -10.01 1.71
CA GLY A 213 -2.27 -10.13 0.76
C GLY A 213 -1.75 -10.44 -0.64
N PRO A 214 -2.59 -11.03 -1.49
CA PRO A 214 -2.31 -11.09 -2.92
C PRO A 214 -2.43 -9.68 -3.52
N SER A 215 -1.51 -9.35 -4.40
CA SER A 215 -1.52 -8.12 -5.22
C SER A 215 -2.19 -8.36 -6.57
#